data_AF-A0A425XYN3-F1
#
_entry.id   AF-A0A425XYN3-F1
#
_cell.length_a   1.000
_cell.length_b   1.000
_cell.length_c   1.000
_cell.angle_alpha   90.00
_cell.angle_beta   90.00
_cell.angle_gamma   90.00
#
_symmetry.space_group_name_H-M   'P 1'
#
loop_
_entity.id
_entity.type
_entity.pdbx_description
1 polymer ?
#
loop_
_entity_poly.entity_id
_entity_poly.type
_entity_poly.pdbx_seq_one_letter_code
_entity_poly.pdbx_strand_id
1 'polypeptide(L)'
;MKIITSVLILFLGFSSCDASKNVTSKCEVQNPLEDVAWLKELKESLKDSDVGKTIYQASYKNETVFYVMITDPRVRLAFGVTLWDCEGKVIREFKSGESEDYEKLVTNRIVLYQHVPSEKE
;
A
#
# COMPACT_ATOMS: atom_id res chain seq x y z
N MET A 1 13.34 19.18 70.98
CA MET A 1 12.07 19.23 70.23
C MET A 1 12.22 20.16 69.04
N LYS A 2 12.27 19.61 67.83
CA LYS A 2 11.97 20.31 66.58
C LYS A 2 11.60 19.24 65.55
N ILE A 3 10.39 19.38 65.05
CA ILE A 3 9.68 18.51 64.12
C ILE A 3 10.13 18.92 62.73
N ILE A 4 10.64 18.00 61.92
CA ILE A 4 10.75 18.22 60.47
C ILE A 4 10.31 16.94 59.77
N THR A 5 9.01 16.81 59.62
CA THR A 5 8.34 15.85 58.75
C THR A 5 8.68 16.23 57.31
N SER A 6 9.69 15.59 56.71
CA SER A 6 9.98 15.79 55.29
C SER A 6 9.15 14.80 54.48
N VAL A 7 7.96 15.25 54.08
CA VAL A 7 7.05 14.55 53.17
C VAL A 7 7.63 14.70 51.76
N LEU A 8 8.33 13.67 51.29
CA LEU A 8 8.84 13.57 49.93
C LEU A 8 7.69 13.14 49.00
N ILE A 9 6.97 14.12 48.46
CA ILE A 9 6.02 13.92 47.36
C ILE A 9 6.84 13.66 46.10
N LEU A 10 6.98 12.37 45.74
CA LEU A 10 7.40 11.99 44.40
C LEU A 10 6.22 12.23 43.45
N PHE A 11 6.22 13.38 42.79
CA PHE A 11 5.47 13.59 41.55
C PHE A 11 6.13 12.70 40.47
N LEU A 12 5.69 11.45 40.37
CA LEU A 12 5.92 10.64 39.18
C LEU A 12 5.09 11.25 38.05
N GLY A 13 5.75 12.07 37.24
CA GLY A 13 5.18 12.57 36.00
C GLY A 13 4.77 11.39 35.13
N PHE A 14 3.48 11.29 34.84
CA PHE A 14 3.00 10.51 33.71
C PHE A 14 3.52 11.22 32.45
N SER A 15 4.68 10.81 31.98
CA SER A 15 5.04 10.99 30.58
C SER A 15 4.03 10.19 29.75
N SER A 16 2.94 10.84 29.36
CA SER A 16 2.11 10.39 28.24
C SER A 16 3.01 10.46 27.01
N CYS A 17 3.72 9.36 26.76
CA CYS A 17 4.32 9.12 25.47
C CYS A 17 3.13 8.95 24.51
N ASP A 18 2.79 10.02 23.80
CA ASP A 18 2.10 9.90 22.53
C ASP A 18 3.06 9.15 21.61
N ALA A 19 3.05 7.83 21.74
CA ALA A 19 3.45 6.95 20.67
C ALA A 19 2.42 7.16 19.57
N SER A 20 2.59 8.25 18.82
CA SER A 20 2.18 8.26 17.43
C SER A 20 2.75 6.98 16.88
N LYS A 21 1.86 6.03 16.60
CA LYS A 21 2.19 4.77 16.01
C LYS A 21 2.76 5.13 14.64
N ASN A 22 4.05 5.40 14.58
CA ASN A 22 4.87 5.04 13.44
C ASN A 22 4.78 3.52 13.40
N VAL A 23 3.64 3.01 12.91
CA VAL A 23 3.61 1.74 12.23
C VAL A 23 4.55 1.98 11.07
N THR A 24 5.83 1.66 11.27
CA THR A 24 6.77 1.47 10.18
C THR A 24 6.02 0.59 9.20
N SER A 25 5.51 1.19 8.13
CA SER A 25 4.54 0.51 7.29
C SER A 25 5.30 -0.70 6.73
N LYS A 26 4.75 -1.91 6.83
CA LYS A 26 5.43 -3.12 6.32
C LYS A 26 5.83 -3.00 4.83
N CYS A 27 5.29 -2.00 4.13
CA CYS A 27 5.59 -1.63 2.76
C CYS A 27 6.87 -0.81 2.56
N GLU A 28 7.50 -0.25 3.60
CA GLU A 28 8.75 0.53 3.49
C GLU A 28 9.98 -0.36 3.27
N VAL A 29 9.85 -1.35 2.40
CA VAL A 29 10.93 -2.23 1.95
C VAL A 29 11.51 -1.69 0.64
N GLN A 30 12.80 -1.95 0.43
CA GLN A 30 13.50 -1.45 -0.75
C GLN A 30 12.97 -2.10 -2.04
N ASN A 31 12.56 -3.37 -1.98
CA ASN A 31 12.03 -4.08 -3.14
C ASN A 31 10.74 -4.84 -2.78
N PRO A 32 9.57 -4.18 -2.84
CA PRO A 32 8.29 -4.77 -2.47
C PRO A 32 7.95 -6.06 -3.23
N LEU A 33 8.43 -6.22 -4.46
CA LEU A 33 8.17 -7.42 -5.27
C LEU A 33 8.98 -8.65 -4.85
N GLU A 34 10.01 -8.48 -4.03
CA GLU A 34 10.84 -9.59 -3.52
C GLU A 34 10.65 -9.79 -2.01
N ASP A 35 10.44 -8.69 -1.28
CA ASP A 35 10.38 -8.68 0.19
C ASP A 35 8.95 -8.85 0.75
N VAL A 36 7.92 -8.60 -0.07
CA VAL A 36 6.51 -8.82 0.31
C VAL A 36 5.99 -10.07 -0.40
N ALA A 37 5.74 -11.13 0.38
CA ALA A 37 5.43 -12.46 -0.15
C ALA A 37 4.26 -12.48 -1.15
N TRP A 38 3.14 -11.83 -0.81
CA TRP A 38 1.96 -11.84 -1.68
C TRP A 38 2.17 -11.01 -2.97
N LEU A 39 3.01 -9.96 -2.95
CA LEU A 39 3.35 -9.20 -4.15
C LEU A 39 4.27 -10.00 -5.08
N LYS A 40 5.18 -10.79 -4.49
CA LYS A 40 6.00 -11.74 -5.24
C LYS A 40 5.12 -12.77 -5.95
N GLU A 41 4.20 -13.39 -5.22
CA GLU A 41 3.24 -14.34 -5.80
C GLU A 41 2.35 -13.69 -6.88
N LEU A 42 1.89 -12.46 -6.64
CA LEU A 42 1.13 -11.69 -7.61
C LEU A 42 1.93 -11.49 -8.90
N LYS A 43 3.18 -11.04 -8.82
CA LYS A 43 4.09 -10.89 -9.98
C LYS A 43 4.25 -12.20 -10.75
N GLU A 44 4.50 -13.30 -10.05
CA GLU A 44 4.63 -14.62 -10.68
C GLU A 44 3.34 -15.03 -11.40
N SER A 45 2.16 -14.76 -10.83
CA SER A 45 0.87 -15.06 -11.45
C SER A 45 0.60 -14.31 -12.77
N LEU A 46 1.31 -13.21 -13.04
CA LEU A 46 1.14 -12.43 -14.26
C LEU A 46 1.95 -12.96 -15.45
N LYS A 47 2.98 -13.77 -15.22
CA LYS A 47 3.96 -14.17 -16.26
C LYS A 47 3.33 -14.96 -17.42
N ASP A 48 2.31 -15.75 -17.12
CA ASP A 48 1.61 -16.58 -18.13
C ASP A 48 0.40 -15.87 -18.76
N SER A 49 0.19 -14.58 -18.45
CA SER A 49 -0.91 -13.80 -19.01
C SER A 49 -0.67 -13.52 -20.50
N ASP A 50 -1.69 -13.75 -21.33
CA ASP A 50 -1.70 -13.36 -22.75
C ASP A 50 -2.00 -11.86 -22.96
N VAL A 51 -2.34 -11.17 -21.87
CA VAL A 51 -2.67 -9.75 -21.79
C VAL A 51 -1.61 -9.01 -20.98
N GLY A 52 -1.17 -7.86 -21.51
CA GLY A 52 -0.28 -6.92 -20.81
C GLY A 52 -0.90 -6.36 -19.53
N LYS A 53 -0.15 -6.46 -18.42
CA LYS A 53 -0.59 -6.05 -17.09
C LYS A 53 0.55 -5.36 -16.35
N THR A 54 0.21 -4.38 -15.52
CA THR A 54 1.20 -3.62 -14.74
C THR A 54 0.82 -3.61 -13.27
N ILE A 55 1.79 -3.89 -12.41
CA ILE A 55 1.69 -3.75 -10.95
C ILE A 55 2.19 -2.36 -10.56
N TYR A 56 1.37 -1.63 -9.84
CA TYR A 56 1.67 -0.30 -9.34
C TYR A 56 1.75 -0.29 -7.81
N GLN A 57 2.60 0.59 -7.31
CA GLN A 57 2.52 1.14 -5.96
C GLN A 57 1.97 2.56 -6.05
N ALA A 58 1.15 2.98 -5.08
CA ALA A 58 0.60 4.33 -5.01
C ALA A 58 0.34 4.75 -3.55
N SER A 59 -0.14 5.99 -3.39
CA SER A 59 -0.66 6.53 -2.15
C SER A 59 -2.18 6.68 -2.23
N TYR A 60 -2.89 6.18 -1.23
CA TYR A 60 -4.32 6.39 -1.02
C TYR A 60 -4.57 6.69 0.45
N LYS A 61 -5.16 7.85 0.77
CA LYS A 61 -5.38 8.32 2.15
C LYS A 61 -4.12 8.27 3.03
N ASN A 62 -2.97 8.64 2.46
CA ASN A 62 -1.65 8.62 3.10
C ASN A 62 -1.13 7.21 3.47
N GLU A 63 -1.73 6.15 2.93
CA GLU A 63 -1.23 4.78 3.06
C GLU A 63 -0.64 4.31 1.73
N THR A 64 0.38 3.46 1.80
CA THR A 64 0.93 2.76 0.63
C THR A 64 -0.01 1.66 0.20
N VAL A 65 -0.36 1.66 -1.08
CA VAL A 65 -1.28 0.70 -1.69
C VAL A 65 -0.68 0.13 -2.95
N PHE A 66 -1.16 -1.04 -3.34
CA PHE A 66 -0.80 -1.68 -4.59
C PHE A 66 -2.04 -2.03 -5.39
N TYR A 67 -1.89 -2.06 -6.72
CA TYR A 67 -2.96 -2.47 -7.62
C TYR A 67 -2.40 -2.96 -8.95
N VAL A 68 -3.25 -3.66 -9.70
CA VAL A 68 -2.93 -4.15 -11.05
C VAL A 68 -3.85 -3.48 -12.06
N MET A 69 -3.28 -3.00 -13.15
CA MET A 69 -4.04 -2.54 -14.32
C MET A 69 -3.75 -3.43 -15.51
N ILE A 70 -4.76 -3.65 -16.34
CA ILE A 70 -4.55 -4.13 -17.71
C ILE A 70 -4.07 -2.94 -18.53
N THR A 71 -2.88 -3.07 -19.11
CA THR A 71 -2.19 -2.03 -19.87
C THR A 71 -1.98 -2.44 -21.33
N ASP A 72 -2.66 -3.49 -21.77
CA ASP A 72 -2.62 -3.99 -23.13
C ASP A 72 -3.54 -3.18 -24.06
N PRO A 73 -3.02 -2.53 -25.11
CA PRO A 73 -3.84 -1.72 -26.01
C PRO A 73 -4.83 -2.55 -26.84
N ARG A 74 -4.65 -3.88 -26.92
CA ARG A 74 -5.55 -4.79 -27.64
C ARG A 74 -6.83 -5.07 -26.88
N VAL A 75 -6.86 -4.76 -25.58
CA VAL A 75 -7.94 -5.14 -24.67
C VAL A 75 -8.79 -3.91 -24.34
N ARG A 76 -10.10 -3.99 -24.63
CA ARG A 76 -11.09 -2.99 -24.23
C ARG A 76 -11.86 -3.47 -23.02
N LEU A 77 -11.77 -2.76 -21.90
CA LEU A 77 -12.43 -3.13 -20.65
C LEU A 77 -13.12 -1.92 -20.01
N ALA A 78 -14.21 -2.20 -19.30
CA ALA A 78 -14.77 -1.23 -18.37
C ALA A 78 -13.78 -0.96 -17.24
N PHE A 79 -13.74 0.29 -16.76
CA PHE A 79 -12.85 0.68 -15.68
C PHE A 79 -13.16 -0.10 -14.39
N GLY A 80 -12.11 -0.59 -13.74
CA GLY A 80 -12.17 -1.24 -12.44
C GLY A 80 -10.77 -1.40 -11.84
N VAL A 81 -10.61 -1.03 -10.58
CA VAL A 81 -9.31 -1.09 -9.87
C VAL A 81 -9.53 -1.56 -8.45
N THR A 82 -8.78 -2.57 -8.01
CA THR A 82 -8.76 -3.01 -6.61
C THR A 82 -7.47 -2.55 -5.97
N LEU A 83 -7.57 -1.86 -4.83
CA LEU A 83 -6.44 -1.46 -4.01
C LEU A 83 -6.25 -2.46 -2.88
N TRP A 84 -5.03 -2.94 -2.74
CA TRP A 84 -4.57 -3.77 -1.63
C TRP A 84 -3.59 -2.98 -0.75
N ASP A 85 -3.63 -3.23 0.56
CA ASP A 85 -2.65 -2.72 1.52
C ASP A 85 -1.37 -3.58 1.57
N CYS A 86 -0.45 -3.25 2.49
CA CYS A 86 0.80 -3.99 2.70
C CYS A 86 0.61 -5.47 3.02
N GLU A 87 -0.53 -5.85 3.59
CA GLU A 87 -0.83 -7.22 4.02
C GLU A 87 -1.62 -7.99 2.96
N GLY A 88 -1.87 -7.39 1.79
CA GLY A 88 -2.62 -7.99 0.70
C GLY A 88 -4.13 -7.97 0.94
N LYS A 89 -4.60 -7.17 1.89
CA LYS A 89 -6.03 -7.01 2.17
C LYS A 89 -6.62 -5.93 1.25
N VAL A 90 -7.79 -6.23 0.68
CA VAL A 90 -8.55 -5.25 -0.10
C VAL A 90 -9.03 -4.12 0.81
N ILE A 91 -8.66 -2.90 0.46
CA ILE A 91 -9.04 -1.68 1.19
C ILE A 91 -10.05 -0.81 0.42
N ARG A 92 -10.05 -0.90 -0.91
CA ARG A 92 -10.99 -0.18 -1.78
C ARG A 92 -11.04 -0.81 -3.16
N GLU A 93 -12.24 -0.95 -3.69
CA GLU A 93 -12.49 -1.25 -5.11
C GLU A 93 -13.10 -0.02 -5.77
N PHE A 94 -12.49 0.50 -6.83
CA PHE A 94 -13.13 1.47 -7.72
C PHE A 94 -13.79 0.72 -8.88
N LYS A 95 -15.05 1.05 -9.14
CA LYS A 95 -15.87 0.43 -10.19
C LYS A 95 -16.11 1.40 -11.34
N SER A 96 -16.76 0.90 -12.39
CA SER A 96 -17.18 1.72 -13.52
C SER A 96 -17.99 2.94 -13.04
N GLY A 97 -17.61 4.13 -13.51
CA GLY A 97 -18.18 5.41 -13.07
C GLY A 97 -17.39 6.11 -11.96
N GLU A 98 -16.42 5.45 -11.32
CA GLU A 98 -15.60 6.02 -10.23
C GLU A 98 -14.17 6.37 -10.70
N SER A 99 -13.95 6.51 -12.01
CA SER A 99 -12.61 6.80 -12.57
C SER A 99 -12.10 8.17 -12.14
N GLU A 100 -12.97 9.18 -12.06
CA GLU A 100 -12.58 10.53 -11.60
C GLU A 100 -12.12 10.52 -10.14
N ASP A 101 -12.82 9.77 -9.28
CA ASP A 101 -12.44 9.61 -7.89
C ASP A 101 -11.12 8.85 -7.76
N TYR A 102 -10.92 7.79 -8.54
CA TYR A 102 -9.64 7.10 -8.59
C TYR A 102 -8.50 8.04 -8.97
N GLU A 103 -8.67 8.83 -10.04
CA GLU A 103 -7.63 9.76 -10.51
C GLU A 103 -7.30 10.82 -9.46
N LYS A 104 -8.29 11.29 -8.70
CA LYS A 104 -8.11 12.28 -7.64
C LYS A 104 -7.50 11.70 -6.36
N LEU A 105 -7.90 10.49 -5.96
CA LEU A 105 -7.59 9.92 -4.64
C LEU A 105 -6.36 9.02 -4.65
N VAL A 106 -6.00 8.43 -5.79
CA VAL A 106 -4.86 7.51 -5.92
C VAL A 106 -3.70 8.22 -6.63
N THR A 107 -2.71 8.61 -5.84
CA THR A 107 -1.62 9.50 -6.25
C THR A 107 -0.24 8.83 -6.10
N ASN A 108 0.84 9.51 -6.51
CA ASN A 108 2.23 9.03 -6.36
C ASN A 108 2.45 7.62 -6.93
N ARG A 109 1.99 7.40 -8.16
CA ARG A 109 2.00 6.10 -8.82
C ARG A 109 3.42 5.75 -9.28
N ILE A 110 3.89 4.59 -8.86
CA ILE A 110 5.19 4.02 -9.23
C ILE A 110 4.91 2.67 -9.89
N VAL A 111 5.49 2.45 -11.07
CA VAL A 111 5.46 1.13 -11.72
C VAL A 111 6.46 0.24 -11.02
N LEU A 112 5.99 -0.87 -10.46
CA LEU A 112 6.86 -1.88 -9.86
C LEU A 112 7.23 -2.97 -10.87
N TYR A 113 6.27 -3.39 -11.69
CA TYR A 113 6.46 -4.45 -12.68
C TYR A 113 5.51 -4.29 -13.85
N GLN A 114 5.99 -4.56 -15.06
CA GLN A 114 5.19 -4.58 -16.27
C GLN A 114 5.37 -5.92 -16.97
N HIS A 115 4.27 -6.65 -17.14
CA HIS A 115 4.19 -7.82 -18.00
C HIS A 115 3.79 -7.39 -19.41
N VAL A 116 4.57 -7.81 -20.40
CA VAL A 116 4.28 -7.63 -21.82
C VAL A 116 4.21 -9.02 -22.45
N PRO A 117 3.05 -9.49 -22.90
CA PRO A 117 2.94 -10.77 -23.57
C PRO A 117 3.75 -10.73 -24.88
N SER A 118 4.47 -11.81 -25.18
CA SER A 118 5.15 -11.96 -26.46
C SER A 118 4.15 -11.89 -27.60
N GLU A 119 4.46 -11.13 -28.66
CA GLU A 119 3.72 -11.22 -29.91
C GLU A 119 3.84 -12.66 -30.42
N LYS A 120 2.69 -13.34 -30.57
CA LYS A 120 2.67 -14.60 -31.32
C LYS A 120 2.84 -14.21 -32.78
N GLU A 121 4.02 -14.47 -33.34
CA GLU A 121 4.29 -14.41 -34.79
C GLU A 121 3.27 -15.23 -35.59
#